data_AF-A0A7G6E8P8-F1
#
_entry.id   AF-A0A7G6E8P8-F1
#
_cell.length_a   1.000
_cell.length_b   1.000
_cell.length_c   1.000
_cell.angle_alpha   90.00
_cell.angle_beta   90.00
_cell.angle_gamma   90.00
#
_symmetry.space_group_name_H-M   'P 1'
#
loop_
_entity.id
_entity.type
_entity.pdbx_description
1 polymer ?
#
loop_
_entity_poly.entity_id
_entity_poly.type
_entity_poly.pdbx_seq_one_letter_code
_entity_poly.pdbx_strand_id
1 'polypeptide(L)'
;MRHQSVLDILSKSQEANARMNRAVTKAVTSCGCLRVHAEKKPFPKEASLKDLKNLLDSHLQGELCSNCRDIVINEMGKNLFYLAALCNTLGITLNEVMEQEIKKITTLGVFNLT
;
A
#
# COMPACT_ATOMS: atom_id res chain seq x y z
N MET A 1 6.84 5.44 26.78
CA MET A 1 7.88 5.18 25.76
C MET A 1 8.47 3.80 26.00
N ARG A 2 8.09 2.77 25.20
CA ARG A 2 8.52 1.38 25.42
C ARG A 2 8.63 0.56 24.13
N HIS A 3 9.23 1.11 23.08
CA HIS A 3 9.57 0.36 21.87
C HIS A 3 11.04 0.59 21.50
N GLN A 4 11.96 0.32 22.45
CA GLN A 4 13.39 0.51 22.23
C GLN A 4 14.04 -0.68 21.50
N SER A 5 13.51 -1.89 21.71
CA SER A 5 14.05 -3.07 21.04
C SER A 5 13.59 -3.11 19.59
N VAL A 6 14.51 -3.38 18.68
CA VAL A 6 14.20 -3.65 17.27
C VAL A 6 13.19 -4.78 17.12
N LEU A 7 13.23 -5.80 17.99
CA LEU A 7 12.29 -6.93 17.97
C LEU A 7 10.85 -6.49 18.28
N ASP A 8 10.71 -5.52 19.17
CA ASP A 8 9.40 -4.97 19.54
C ASP A 8 8.85 -4.06 18.43
N ILE A 9 9.72 -3.24 17.81
CA ILE A 9 9.36 -2.44 16.63
C ILE A 9 8.90 -3.34 15.48
N LEU A 10 9.65 -4.42 15.18
CA LEU A 10 9.28 -5.38 14.14
C LEU A 10 7.94 -6.07 14.43
N SER A 11 7.74 -6.51 15.68
CA SER A 11 6.49 -7.14 16.11
C SER A 11 5.29 -6.18 15.98
N LYS A 12 5.48 -4.91 16.37
CA LYS A 12 4.44 -3.89 16.28
C LYS A 12 4.17 -3.43 14.84
N SER A 13 5.19 -3.37 14.00
CA SER A 13 5.04 -3.13 12.56
C SER A 13 4.13 -4.19 11.92
N GLN A 14 4.35 -5.47 12.25
CA GLN A 14 3.50 -6.56 11.75
C GLN A 14 2.05 -6.44 12.24
N GLU A 15 1.84 -6.09 13.51
CA GLU A 15 0.52 -5.85 14.07
C GLU A 15 -0.20 -4.69 13.36
N ALA A 16 0.50 -3.58 13.13
CA ALA A 16 -0.04 -2.40 12.45
C ALA A 16 -0.42 -2.71 10.99
N ASN A 17 0.44 -3.43 10.27
CA ASN A 17 0.16 -3.88 8.91
C ASN A 17 -1.11 -4.78 8.87
N ALA A 18 -1.23 -5.72 9.80
CA ALA A 18 -2.42 -6.57 9.89
C ALA A 18 -3.71 -5.78 10.18
N ARG A 19 -3.65 -4.72 11.00
CA ARG A 19 -4.79 -3.84 11.28
C ARG A 19 -5.17 -2.99 10.07
N MET A 20 -4.20 -2.44 9.35
CA MET A 20 -4.41 -1.71 8.09
C MET A 20 -5.10 -2.62 7.06
N ASN A 21 -4.59 -3.83 6.84
CA ASN A 21 -5.21 -4.79 5.94
C ASN A 21 -6.66 -5.11 6.34
N ARG A 22 -6.91 -5.32 7.64
CA ARG A 22 -8.26 -5.57 8.17
C ARG A 22 -9.20 -4.39 7.92
N ALA A 23 -8.73 -3.15 8.02
CA ALA A 23 -9.54 -1.96 7.75
C ALA A 23 -10.03 -1.95 6.29
N VAL A 24 -9.13 -2.23 5.34
CA VAL A 24 -9.47 -2.37 3.91
C VAL A 24 -10.40 -3.56 3.69
N THR A 25 -10.13 -4.73 4.30
CA THR A 25 -11.02 -5.89 4.22
C THR A 25 -12.43 -5.56 4.70
N LYS A 26 -12.57 -4.83 5.83
CA LYS A 26 -13.88 -4.43 6.36
C LYS A 26 -14.60 -3.43 5.45
N ALA A 27 -13.87 -2.56 4.77
CA ALA A 27 -14.45 -1.66 3.76
C ALA A 27 -15.15 -2.43 2.64
N VAL A 28 -14.61 -3.62 2.29
CA VAL A 28 -15.19 -4.54 1.30
C VAL A 28 -16.29 -5.43 1.90
N THR A 29 -16.00 -6.16 2.98
CA THR A 29 -16.86 -7.25 3.45
C THR A 29 -17.96 -6.83 4.41
N SER A 30 -17.74 -5.76 5.17
CA SER A 30 -18.68 -5.30 6.20
C SER A 30 -19.42 -4.02 5.80
N CYS A 31 -18.70 -3.05 5.24
CA CYS A 31 -19.29 -1.78 4.79
C CYS A 31 -19.83 -1.86 3.36
N GLY A 32 -19.12 -2.54 2.45
CA GLY A 32 -19.48 -2.62 1.03
C GLY A 32 -19.23 -1.34 0.22
N CYS A 33 -18.57 -0.33 0.78
CA CYS A 33 -18.20 0.89 0.04
C CYS A 33 -17.16 0.62 -1.05
N LEU A 34 -16.32 -0.40 -0.84
CA LEU A 34 -15.46 -0.98 -1.86
C LEU A 34 -15.99 -2.36 -2.27
N ARG A 35 -15.77 -2.72 -3.53
CA ARG A 35 -16.07 -4.04 -4.10
C ARG A 35 -14.83 -4.56 -4.81
N VAL A 36 -14.56 -5.86 -4.69
CA VAL A 36 -13.46 -6.51 -5.40
C VAL A 36 -14.03 -7.25 -6.59
N HIS A 37 -13.64 -6.84 -7.80
CA HIS A 37 -13.98 -7.52 -9.05
C HIS A 37 -12.69 -8.05 -9.69
N ALA A 38 -12.36 -9.31 -9.40
CA ALA A 38 -11.12 -9.95 -9.85
C ALA A 38 -11.40 -10.87 -11.04
N GLU A 39 -10.96 -10.44 -12.22
CA GLU A 39 -11.05 -11.23 -13.45
C GLU A 39 -9.80 -11.03 -14.31
N LYS A 40 -9.42 -12.05 -15.07
CA LYS A 40 -8.36 -11.90 -16.06
C LYS A 40 -8.88 -11.04 -17.20
N LYS A 41 -8.40 -9.80 -17.31
CA LYS A 41 -8.76 -8.93 -18.44
C LYS A 41 -8.20 -9.50 -19.76
N PRO A 42 -8.99 -9.51 -20.84
CA PRO A 42 -8.52 -9.94 -22.14
C PRO A 42 -7.47 -8.96 -22.64
N PHE A 43 -6.30 -9.48 -23.02
CA PHE A 43 -5.28 -8.70 -23.70
C PHE A 43 -5.61 -8.66 -25.19
N PRO A 44 -5.88 -7.48 -25.79
CA PRO A 44 -6.05 -7.35 -27.22
C PRO A 44 -4.80 -7.87 -27.94
N LYS A 45 -4.98 -8.63 -29.03
CA LYS A 45 -3.84 -9.18 -29.80
C LYS A 45 -2.96 -8.09 -30.41
N GLU A 46 -3.49 -6.87 -30.59
CA GLU A 46 -2.74 -5.70 -31.09
C GLU A 46 -2.28 -4.73 -29.98
N ALA A 47 -2.46 -5.04 -28.69
CA ALA A 47 -2.12 -4.11 -27.63
C ALA A 47 -0.60 -3.86 -27.56
N SER A 48 -0.20 -2.59 -27.62
CA SER A 48 1.18 -2.18 -27.40
C SER A 48 1.54 -2.20 -25.91
N LEU A 49 2.83 -2.21 -25.60
CA LEU A 49 3.34 -2.05 -24.23
C LEU A 49 2.81 -0.79 -23.51
N LYS A 50 2.44 0.26 -24.27
CA LYS A 50 1.84 1.47 -23.70
C LYS A 50 0.37 1.28 -23.31
N ASP A 51 -0.34 0.39 -23.99
CA ASP A 51 -1.75 0.10 -23.73
C ASP A 51 -1.93 -0.77 -22.49
N LEU A 52 -0.89 -1.52 -22.09
CA LEU A 52 -0.88 -2.33 -20.86
C LEU A 52 -1.19 -1.52 -19.60
N LYS A 53 -0.71 -0.27 -19.48
CA LYS A 53 -1.03 0.58 -18.30
C LYS A 53 -2.52 0.88 -18.18
N ASN A 54 -3.23 0.98 -19.29
CA ASN A 54 -4.67 1.22 -19.30
C ASN A 54 -5.49 -0.07 -19.19
N LEU A 55 -4.85 -1.23 -19.41
CA LEU A 55 -5.45 -2.56 -19.27
C LEU A 55 -5.30 -3.12 -17.85
N LEU A 56 -4.31 -2.66 -17.08
CA LEU A 56 -4.11 -3.04 -15.68
C LEU A 56 -5.16 -2.35 -14.80
N ASP A 57 -5.91 -3.16 -14.06
CA ASP A 57 -6.96 -2.73 -13.14
C ASP A 57 -6.54 -3.08 -11.71
N SER A 58 -6.83 -2.20 -10.76
CA SER A 58 -6.66 -2.45 -9.34
C SER A 58 -7.55 -3.57 -8.77
N HIS A 59 -8.51 -4.05 -9.57
CA HIS A 59 -9.60 -4.95 -9.18
C HIS A 59 -10.55 -4.36 -8.13
N LEU A 60 -10.45 -3.06 -7.83
CA LEU A 60 -11.31 -2.35 -6.90
C LEU A 60 -12.36 -1.52 -7.65
N GLN A 61 -13.60 -1.65 -7.22
CA GLN A 61 -14.73 -0.82 -7.65
C GLN A 61 -15.32 -0.07 -6.46
N GLY A 62 -15.76 1.17 -6.69
CA GLY A 62 -16.30 2.05 -5.66
C GLY A 62 -15.22 2.90 -4.97
N GLU A 63 -15.62 3.61 -3.92
CA GLU A 63 -14.77 4.55 -3.19
C GLU A 63 -14.99 4.39 -1.69
N LEU A 64 -13.95 4.65 -0.90
CA LEU A 64 -14.08 4.65 0.57
C LEU A 64 -15.06 5.73 1.01
N CYS A 65 -16.10 5.34 1.76
CA CYS A 65 -16.94 6.31 2.46
C CYS A 65 -16.14 7.03 3.57
N SER A 66 -16.62 8.17 4.06
CA SER A 66 -15.92 8.97 5.08
C SER A 66 -15.46 8.14 6.27
N ASN A 67 -16.35 7.33 6.85
CA ASN A 67 -16.02 6.47 7.99
C ASN A 67 -14.91 5.45 7.69
N CYS A 68 -15.01 4.72 6.57
CA CYS A 68 -13.97 3.76 6.20
C CYS A 68 -12.65 4.45 5.87
N ARG A 69 -12.70 5.61 5.22
CA ARG A 69 -11.53 6.43 4.90
C ARG A 69 -10.78 6.85 6.16
N ASP A 70 -11.48 7.34 7.18
CA ASP A 70 -10.88 7.75 8.44
C ASP A 70 -10.19 6.59 9.16
N ILE A 71 -10.84 5.42 9.20
CA ILE A 71 -10.26 4.21 9.79
C ILE A 71 -9.00 3.78 9.03
N VAL A 72 -9.06 3.72 7.69
CA VAL A 72 -7.92 3.32 6.86
C VAL A 72 -6.74 4.28 7.05
N ILE A 73 -6.97 5.59 7.03
CA ILE A 73 -5.93 6.60 7.26
C ILE A 73 -5.29 6.44 8.64
N ASN A 74 -6.10 6.21 9.68
CA ASN A 74 -5.59 6.02 11.02
C ASN A 74 -4.70 4.78 11.15
N GLU A 75 -5.09 3.65 10.55
CA GLU A 75 -4.27 2.43 10.57
C GLU A 75 -3.03 2.55 9.68
N MET A 76 -3.13 3.21 8.52
CA MET A 76 -1.96 3.56 7.69
C MET A 76 -0.96 4.45 8.45
N GLY A 77 -1.45 5.44 9.21
CA GLY A 77 -0.61 6.31 10.02
C GLY A 77 0.17 5.55 11.09
N LYS A 78 -0.46 4.59 11.77
CA LYS A 78 0.23 3.70 12.72
C LYS A 78 1.28 2.84 12.04
N ASN A 79 0.97 2.32 10.85
CA ASN A 79 1.92 1.53 10.06
C ASN A 79 3.17 2.37 9.68
N LEU A 80 2.94 3.59 9.18
CA LEU A 80 4.01 4.56 8.88
C LEU A 80 4.83 4.94 10.12
N PHE A 81 4.19 5.10 11.27
CA PHE A 81 4.88 5.38 12.52
C PHE A 81 5.90 4.28 12.88
N TYR A 82 5.50 3.00 12.81
CA TYR A 82 6.40 1.90 13.12
C TYR A 82 7.49 1.71 12.05
N LEU A 83 7.20 1.99 10.78
CA LEU A 83 8.21 2.03 9.73
C LEU A 83 9.25 3.12 10.00
N ALA A 84 8.81 4.34 10.31
CA ALA A 84 9.70 5.45 10.66
C ALA A 84 10.53 5.15 11.92
N ALA A 85 9.93 4.52 12.93
CA ALA A 85 10.65 4.07 14.11
C ALA A 85 11.76 3.06 13.75
N LEU A 86 11.46 2.10 12.87
CA LEU A 86 12.45 1.14 12.38
C LEU A 86 13.58 1.82 11.61
N CYS A 87 13.26 2.75 10.70
CA CYS A 87 14.24 3.56 9.99
C CYS A 87 15.18 4.26 10.97
N ASN A 88 14.63 4.98 11.96
CA ASN A 88 15.41 5.68 12.98
C ASN A 88 16.30 4.74 13.80
N THR A 89 15.80 3.55 14.18
CA THR A 89 16.60 2.53 14.89
C THR A 89 17.77 2.01 14.06
N LEU A 90 17.63 1.97 12.73
CA LEU A 90 18.68 1.53 11.82
C LEU A 90 19.60 2.68 11.34
N GLY A 91 19.37 3.91 11.79
CA GLY A 91 20.12 5.08 11.33
C GLY A 91 19.80 5.49 9.88
N ILE A 92 18.64 5.08 9.38
CA ILE A 92 18.15 5.38 8.02
C ILE A 92 17.04 6.43 8.13
N THR A 93 17.00 7.39 7.21
CA THR A 93 15.85 8.31 7.16
C THR A 93 14.76 7.76 6.26
N LEU A 94 13.48 7.97 6.62
CA LEU A 94 12.38 7.53 5.77
C LEU A 94 12.43 8.20 4.38
N ASN A 95 12.87 9.46 4.31
CA ASN A 95 13.04 10.17 3.04
C ASN A 95 14.09 9.51 2.14
N GLU A 96 15.21 9.06 2.69
CA GLU A 96 16.23 8.34 1.94
C GLU A 96 15.65 7.09 1.25
N VAL A 97 14.86 6.30 1.98
CA VAL A 97 14.17 5.13 1.42
C VAL A 97 13.23 5.54 0.28
N MET A 98 12.42 6.58 0.49
CA MET A 98 11.48 7.07 -0.51
C MET A 98 12.18 7.59 -1.77
N GLU A 99 13.26 8.38 -1.62
CA GLU A 99 14.03 8.91 -2.75
C GLU A 99 14.68 7.79 -3.58
N GLN A 100 15.22 6.76 -2.92
CA GLN A 100 15.80 5.62 -3.61
C GLN A 100 14.74 4.85 -4.41
N GLU A 101 13.55 4.63 -3.86
CA GLU A 101 12.46 3.95 -4.57
C GLU A 101 11.90 4.80 -5.72
N ILE A 102 11.72 6.11 -5.53
CA ILE A 102 11.29 7.02 -6.61
C ILE A 102 12.31 7.02 -7.75
N LYS A 103 13.61 7.03 -7.45
CA LYS A 103 14.67 6.93 -8.48
C LYS A 103 14.56 5.61 -9.25
N LYS A 104 14.42 4.46 -8.57
CA LYS A 104 14.23 3.16 -9.23
C LYS A 104 13.01 3.16 -10.14
N ILE A 105 11.89 3.70 -9.67
CA ILE A 105 10.64 3.73 -10.42
C ILE A 105 10.76 4.60 -11.68
N THR A 106 11.36 5.78 -11.54
CA THR A 106 11.53 6.75 -12.63
C THR A 106 12.58 6.31 -13.65
N THR A 107 13.66 5.64 -13.22
CA THR A 107 14.69 5.08 -14.13
C THR A 107 14.14 3.98 -15.04
N LEU A 108 13.16 3.20 -14.58
CA LEU A 108 12.52 2.13 -15.36
C LEU A 108 11.47 2.64 -16.37
N GLY A 109 11.06 3.92 -16.29
CA GLY A 109 10.17 4.56 -17.28
C GLY A 109 8.92 3.73 -17.64
N VAL A 110 8.69 3.52 -18.94
CA VAL A 110 7.53 2.80 -19.51
C VAL A 110 7.51 1.30 -19.14
N PHE A 111 8.61 0.75 -18.60
CA PHE A 111 8.71 -0.65 -18.19
C PHE A 111 8.24 -0.90 -16.76
N ASN A 112 7.89 0.16 -16.02
CA ASN A 112 7.29 0.01 -14.70
C ASN A 112 5.77 -0.17 -14.85
N LEU A 113 5.35 -1.44 -14.87
CA LEU A 113 3.97 -1.92 -15.03
C LEU A 113 3.36 -2.39 -13.70
N THR A 114 3.82 -1.83 -12.58
CA THR A 114 3.26 -2.14 -11.24
C THR A 114 2.13 -1.18 -10.92
#